data_AF-A0AAV4SHR8-F1
#
_entry.id   AF-A0AAV4SHR8-F1
#
_cell.length_a   1.000
_cell.length_b   1.000
_cell.length_c   1.000
_cell.angle_alpha   90.00
_cell.angle_beta   90.00
_cell.angle_gamma   90.00
#
_symmetry.space_group_name_H-M   'P 1'
#
loop_
_entity.id
_entity.type
_entity.pdbx_description
1 polymer ?
#
loop_
_entity_poly.entity_id
_entity_poly.type
_entity_poly.pdbx_seq_one_letter_code
_entity_poly.pdbx_strand_id
1 'polypeptide(L)'
;MVKPNHKESSSLTTPNECSEIRNKINYNTTERFENHPAGQFNWDAEIQGLTIGLQFIGMIIGYIPGGRLGEIYGAKRTMICSLLTASLFTIISPVAARISVYTFIICRMIVGLGAAPIFPILVIMISKWIPDTEQSFVASFMLAGYGTGAFVSSLVTGILLSSELFGGWPSVFYLSGSLGVVFCILCSFVVYDSPYLHPSITLKELEYLEINIAEPPKENGLLSSVPNLLRAVFACFIGAMIDWVRRRKEIQ
;
A
#
# COMPACT_ATOMS: atom_id res chain seq x y z
N MET A 1 -28.98 -34.48 33.41
CA MET A 1 -29.10 -34.35 34.88
C MET A 1 -27.83 -33.70 35.43
N VAL A 2 -27.83 -32.38 35.61
CA VAL A 2 -26.92 -31.66 36.51
C VAL A 2 -27.78 -30.56 37.13
N LYS A 3 -27.89 -30.56 38.46
CA LYS A 3 -28.79 -29.70 39.25
C LYS A 3 -28.35 -28.23 39.23
N PRO A 4 -29.28 -27.27 39.40
CA PRO A 4 -28.95 -25.86 39.58
C PRO A 4 -28.49 -25.64 41.03
N ASN A 5 -27.40 -24.88 41.22
CA ASN A 5 -27.03 -24.34 42.53
C ASN A 5 -27.44 -22.87 42.58
N HIS A 6 -28.58 -22.62 43.24
CA HIS A 6 -28.92 -21.32 43.80
C HIS A 6 -28.27 -21.18 45.18
N LYS A 7 -27.45 -20.14 45.35
CA LYS A 7 -27.22 -19.35 46.58
C LYS A 7 -26.59 -18.03 46.11
N GLU A 8 -26.95 -16.83 46.54
CA GLU A 8 -28.00 -16.29 47.38
C GLU A 8 -27.80 -14.77 47.20
N SER A 9 -28.84 -14.02 46.81
CA SER A 9 -28.80 -12.56 46.94
C SER A 9 -29.09 -12.22 48.40
N SER A 10 -28.09 -11.81 49.17
CA SER A 10 -28.30 -11.20 50.48
C SER A 10 -27.19 -10.22 50.86
N SER A 11 -27.65 -9.00 51.18
CA SER A 11 -27.01 -7.95 51.99
C SER A 11 -25.73 -7.27 51.47
N LEU A 12 -25.90 -6.06 50.94
CA LEU A 12 -24.96 -4.95 51.15
C LEU A 12 -24.82 -4.70 52.66
N THR A 13 -23.66 -4.97 53.28
CA THR A 13 -23.00 -4.07 54.25
C THR A 13 -21.69 -4.65 54.79
N THR A 14 -20.57 -4.40 54.11
CA THR A 14 -19.46 -3.67 54.74
C THR A 14 -18.85 -2.72 53.68
N PRO A 15 -18.52 -1.45 54.00
CA PRO A 15 -17.85 -0.55 53.07
C PRO A 15 -16.47 -1.05 52.59
N ASN A 16 -15.89 -1.99 53.33
CA ASN A 16 -14.52 -2.44 53.18
C ASN A 16 -14.35 -3.54 52.12
N GLU A 17 -15.32 -4.43 51.92
CA GLU A 17 -15.21 -5.46 50.86
C GLU A 17 -15.32 -4.87 49.46
N CYS A 18 -16.18 -3.85 49.27
CA CYS A 18 -16.34 -3.21 47.97
C CYS A 18 -15.11 -2.36 47.61
N SER A 19 -14.45 -1.75 48.60
CA SER A 19 -13.18 -1.05 48.40
C SER A 19 -12.04 -2.02 48.11
N GLU A 20 -12.00 -3.19 48.78
CA GLU A 20 -11.03 -4.24 48.47
C GLU A 20 -11.23 -4.81 47.06
N ILE A 21 -12.45 -5.17 46.67
CA ILE A 21 -12.75 -5.68 45.31
C ILE A 21 -12.43 -4.61 44.26
N ARG A 22 -12.76 -3.34 44.53
CA ARG A 22 -12.40 -2.22 43.65
C ARG A 22 -10.88 -2.06 43.52
N ASN A 23 -10.16 -2.12 44.63
CA ASN A 23 -8.70 -2.10 44.63
C ASN A 23 -8.15 -3.34 43.93
N LYS A 24 -8.84 -4.49 44.04
CA LYS A 24 -8.47 -5.71 43.33
C LYS A 24 -8.61 -5.61 41.82
N ILE A 25 -9.72 -5.07 41.38
CA ILE A 25 -9.99 -4.81 39.97
C ILE A 25 -9.02 -3.75 39.47
N ASN A 26 -8.77 -2.69 40.23
CA ASN A 26 -7.82 -1.64 39.86
C ASN A 26 -6.40 -2.20 39.73
N TYR A 27 -5.86 -2.98 40.69
CA TYR A 27 -4.52 -3.56 40.53
C TYR A 27 -4.46 -4.52 39.33
N ASN A 28 -5.48 -5.38 39.14
CA ASN A 28 -5.50 -6.33 38.02
C ASN A 28 -5.62 -5.61 36.67
N THR A 29 -6.32 -4.48 36.64
CA THR A 29 -6.54 -3.66 35.46
C THR A 29 -5.27 -2.88 35.13
N THR A 30 -4.63 -2.26 36.12
CA THR A 30 -3.34 -1.58 35.94
C THR A 30 -2.24 -2.56 35.52
N GLU A 31 -2.16 -3.73 36.15
CA GLU A 31 -1.23 -4.79 35.74
C GLU A 31 -1.55 -5.30 34.32
N ARG A 32 -2.82 -5.46 33.93
CA ARG A 32 -3.15 -5.85 32.54
C ARG A 32 -2.75 -4.81 31.50
N PHE A 33 -2.82 -3.52 31.84
CA PHE A 33 -2.42 -2.45 30.94
C PHE A 33 -0.90 -2.21 30.92
N GLU A 34 -0.20 -2.45 32.03
CA GLU A 34 1.28 -2.42 32.08
C GLU A 34 1.92 -3.69 31.48
N ASN A 35 1.22 -4.83 31.50
CA ASN A 35 1.69 -6.10 30.93
C ASN A 35 1.47 -6.22 29.42
N HIS A 36 1.12 -5.15 28.70
CA HIS A 36 1.41 -5.14 27.27
C HIS A 36 2.92 -5.11 27.13
N PRO A 37 3.57 -6.17 26.59
CA PRO A 37 5.01 -6.15 26.41
C PRO A 37 5.31 -4.90 25.59
N ALA A 38 6.00 -3.93 26.21
CA ALA A 38 6.41 -2.72 25.53
C ALA A 38 7.08 -3.19 24.23
N GLY A 39 6.47 -2.83 23.09
CA GLY A 39 7.01 -3.21 21.81
C GLY A 39 8.49 -2.84 21.76
N GLN A 40 9.28 -3.58 20.98
CA GLN A 40 10.72 -3.34 20.85
C GLN A 40 11.08 -1.86 20.59
N PHE A 41 10.12 -1.07 20.09
CA PHE A 41 10.21 0.37 19.95
C PHE A 41 9.04 1.08 20.64
N ASN A 42 9.35 2.10 21.47
CA ASN A 42 8.34 2.97 22.07
C ASN A 42 7.92 4.07 21.08
N TRP A 43 7.23 3.69 20.01
CA TRP A 43 6.74 4.62 18.99
C TRP A 43 5.33 5.07 19.31
N ASP A 44 5.18 6.38 19.50
CA ASP A 44 3.89 7.00 19.75
C ASP A 44 2.93 6.81 18.57
N ALA A 45 1.63 6.81 18.84
CA ALA A 45 0.60 6.60 17.80
C ALA A 45 0.69 7.67 16.69
N GLU A 46 1.13 8.89 17.06
CA GLU A 46 1.39 9.98 16.12
C GLU A 46 2.49 9.62 15.11
N ILE A 47 3.59 9.01 15.55
CA ILE A 47 4.72 8.62 14.68
C ILE A 47 4.32 7.50 13.71
N GLN A 48 3.51 6.55 14.18
CA GLN A 48 3.00 5.47 13.33
C GLN A 48 2.07 6.03 12.25
N GLY A 49 1.16 6.94 12.63
CA GLY A 49 0.28 7.65 11.70
C GLY A 49 1.07 8.50 10.70
N LEU A 50 2.09 9.22 11.17
CA LEU A 50 2.98 10.02 10.33
C LEU A 50 3.73 9.17 9.31
N THR A 51 4.22 7.98 9.72
CA THR A 51 4.92 7.05 8.83
C THR A 51 4.02 6.60 7.68
N ILE A 52 2.78 6.20 7.99
CA ILE A 52 1.80 5.78 6.99
C ILE A 52 1.39 6.97 6.11
N GLY A 53 1.18 8.14 6.71
CA GLY A 53 0.84 9.37 5.99
C GLY A 53 1.91 9.79 4.97
N LEU A 54 3.19 9.77 5.37
CA LEU A 54 4.30 10.11 4.47
C LEU A 54 4.48 9.08 3.36
N GLN A 55 4.18 7.81 3.61
CA GLN A 55 4.13 6.80 2.57
C GLN A 55 3.06 7.13 1.50
N PHE A 56 1.87 7.58 1.90
CA PHE A 56 0.83 8.02 0.95
C PHE A 56 1.21 9.31 0.22
N ILE A 57 1.85 10.27 0.89
CA ILE A 57 2.37 11.49 0.24
C ILE A 57 3.40 11.11 -0.83
N GLY A 58 4.31 10.18 -0.52
CA GLY A 58 5.24 9.61 -1.49
C GLY A 58 4.51 8.99 -2.68
N MET A 59 3.43 8.25 -2.44
CA MET A 59 2.63 7.68 -3.54
C MET A 59 2.01 8.77 -4.43
N ILE A 60 1.40 9.80 -3.85
CA ILE A 60 0.76 10.90 -4.58
C ILE A 60 1.78 11.58 -5.51
N ILE A 61 2.98 11.86 -4.99
CA ILE A 61 4.07 12.47 -5.75
C ILE A 61 4.52 11.54 -6.89
N GLY A 62 4.54 10.22 -6.66
CA GLY A 62 5.03 9.23 -7.62
C GLY A 62 4.05 8.88 -8.75
N TYR A 63 2.73 9.06 -8.59
CA TYR A 63 1.74 8.63 -9.59
C TYR A 63 1.89 9.34 -10.94
N ILE A 64 1.97 10.67 -10.93
CA ILE A 64 2.08 11.50 -12.15
C ILE A 64 3.40 11.24 -12.90
N PRO A 65 4.60 11.37 -12.28
CA PRO A 65 5.85 11.12 -12.97
C PRO A 65 6.00 9.64 -13.34
N GLY A 66 5.49 8.72 -12.53
CA GLY A 66 5.55 7.29 -12.76
C GLY A 66 4.86 6.84 -14.05
N GLY A 67 3.63 7.31 -14.28
CA GLY A 67 2.91 7.01 -15.52
C GLY A 67 3.65 7.55 -16.76
N ARG A 68 4.15 8.78 -16.67
CA ARG A 68 4.91 9.43 -17.74
C ARG A 68 6.21 8.73 -18.07
N LEU A 69 6.95 8.26 -17.06
CA LEU A 69 8.15 7.47 -17.25
C LEU A 69 7.84 6.17 -18.02
N GLY A 70 6.71 5.53 -17.72
CA GLY A 70 6.23 4.33 -18.41
C GLY A 70 5.93 4.54 -19.90
N GLU A 71 5.41 5.72 -20.26
CA GLU A 71 5.13 6.07 -21.66
C GLU A 71 6.41 6.31 -22.46
N ILE A 72 7.40 7.01 -21.87
CA ILE A 72 8.61 7.44 -22.58
C ILE A 72 9.69 6.35 -22.61
N TYR A 73 9.96 5.70 -21.47
CA TYR A 73 11.06 4.74 -21.32
C TYR A 73 10.64 3.28 -21.51
N GLY A 74 9.35 3.03 -21.73
CA GLY A 74 8.78 1.69 -21.82
C GLY A 74 8.17 1.23 -20.49
N ALA A 75 7.07 0.49 -20.61
CA ALA A 75 6.24 0.06 -19.48
C ALA A 75 6.97 -0.99 -18.64
N LYS A 76 7.56 -2.01 -19.28
CA LYS A 76 8.32 -3.10 -18.64
C LYS A 76 9.49 -2.56 -17.81
N ARG A 77 10.34 -1.73 -18.41
CA ARG A 77 11.53 -1.20 -17.73
C ARG A 77 11.15 -0.34 -16.54
N THR A 78 10.16 0.54 -16.71
CA THR A 78 9.69 1.43 -15.64
C THR A 78 9.07 0.63 -14.50
N MET A 79 8.26 -0.40 -14.81
CA MET A 79 7.64 -1.28 -13.82
C MET A 79 8.68 -2.03 -13.00
N ILE A 80 9.70 -2.61 -13.66
CA ILE A 80 10.75 -3.37 -12.97
C ILE A 80 11.58 -2.44 -12.09
N CYS A 81 11.99 -1.27 -12.59
CA CYS A 81 12.79 -0.31 -11.81
C CYS A 81 12.03 0.22 -10.59
N SER A 82 10.74 0.56 -10.75
CA SER A 82 9.92 1.10 -9.67
C SER A 82 9.67 0.05 -8.57
N LEU A 83 9.27 -1.16 -8.98
CA LEU A 83 9.00 -2.26 -8.06
C LEU A 83 10.27 -2.79 -7.38
N LEU A 84 11.40 -2.82 -8.09
CA LEU A 84 12.70 -3.16 -7.51
C LEU A 84 13.10 -2.13 -6.44
N THR A 85 12.92 -0.84 -6.72
CA THR A 85 13.18 0.23 -5.74
C THR A 85 12.30 0.05 -4.50
N ALA A 86 10.99 -0.13 -4.67
CA ALA A 86 10.08 -0.38 -3.55
C ALA A 86 10.48 -1.62 -2.73
N SER A 87 10.87 -2.71 -3.41
CA SER A 87 11.25 -3.97 -2.76
C SER A 87 12.55 -3.85 -1.96
N LEU A 88 13.58 -3.20 -2.52
CA LEU A 88 14.86 -2.99 -1.84
C LEU A 88 14.71 -2.14 -0.57
N PHE A 89 13.96 -1.03 -0.66
CA PHE A 89 13.71 -0.19 0.50
C PHE A 89 12.81 -0.86 1.54
N THR A 90 11.94 -1.79 1.14
CA THR A 90 11.17 -2.63 2.05
C THR A 90 12.08 -3.57 2.85
N ILE A 91 13.05 -4.23 2.19
CA ILE A 91 14.06 -5.09 2.85
C ILE A 91 14.94 -4.29 3.82
N ILE A 92 15.31 -3.05 3.46
CA ILE A 92 16.17 -2.19 4.29
C ILE A 92 15.41 -1.59 5.48
N SER A 93 14.09 -1.43 5.37
CA SER A 93 13.23 -0.83 6.41
C SER A 93 13.46 -1.37 7.84
N PRO A 94 13.51 -2.69 8.12
CA PRO A 94 13.77 -3.17 9.46
C PRO A 94 15.16 -2.80 10.01
N VAL A 95 16.17 -2.68 9.14
CA VAL A 95 17.51 -2.22 9.53
C VAL A 95 17.48 -0.72 9.83
N ALA A 96 16.79 0.06 9.01
CA ALA A 96 16.61 1.50 9.22
C ALA A 96 15.90 1.80 10.55
N ALA A 97 14.89 1.01 10.92
CA ALA A 97 14.17 1.15 12.19
C ALA A 97 15.07 0.99 13.42
N ARG A 98 16.14 0.18 13.34
CA ARG A 98 17.10 0.01 14.44
C ARG A 98 18.06 1.18 14.60
N ILE A 99 18.29 1.94 13.52
CA ILE A 99 19.20 3.10 13.53
C ILE A 99 18.45 4.33 14.04
N SER A 100 17.32 4.67 13.40
CA SER A 100 16.53 5.84 13.76
C SER A 100 15.12 5.76 13.18
N VAL A 101 14.17 6.31 13.93
CA VAL A 101 12.77 6.47 13.51
C VAL A 101 12.66 7.32 12.24
N TYR A 102 13.45 8.40 12.13
CA TYR A 102 13.42 9.28 10.96
C TYR A 102 13.92 8.58 9.69
N THR A 103 14.98 7.76 9.81
CA THR A 103 15.50 6.97 8.69
C THR A 103 14.45 5.98 8.20
N PHE A 104 13.73 5.33 9.11
CA PHE A 104 12.63 4.43 8.78
C PHE A 104 11.49 5.14 8.04
N ILE A 105 11.07 6.32 8.52
CA ILE A 105 10.04 7.14 7.86
C ILE A 105 10.45 7.49 6.42
N ILE A 106 11.70 7.92 6.22
CA ILE A 106 12.23 8.25 4.88
C ILE A 106 12.22 7.01 3.97
N CYS A 107 12.66 5.84 4.48
CA CYS A 107 12.57 4.59 3.74
C CYS A 107 11.14 4.29 3.30
N ARG A 108 10.14 4.47 4.18
CA ARG A 108 8.72 4.25 3.86
C ARG A 108 8.17 5.21 2.83
N MET A 109 8.59 6.47 2.88
CA MET A 109 8.25 7.45 1.84
C MET A 109 8.80 7.02 0.47
N ILE A 110 10.04 6.51 0.41
CA ILE A 110 10.65 6.01 -0.83
C ILE A 110 9.93 4.75 -1.35
N VAL A 111 9.53 3.84 -0.47
CA VAL A 111 8.69 2.69 -0.86
C VAL A 111 7.38 3.16 -1.51
N GLY A 112 6.73 4.17 -0.93
CA GLY A 112 5.52 4.78 -1.51
C GLY A 112 5.77 5.36 -2.91
N LEU A 113 6.88 6.09 -3.09
CA LEU A 113 7.30 6.62 -4.39
C LEU A 113 7.53 5.52 -5.43
N GLY A 114 8.17 4.41 -5.05
CA GLY A 114 8.43 3.28 -5.94
C GLY A 114 7.17 2.47 -6.29
N ALA A 115 6.17 2.43 -5.40
CA ALA A 115 4.93 1.68 -5.63
C ALA A 115 3.94 2.43 -6.53
N ALA A 116 3.95 3.76 -6.53
CA ALA A 116 2.97 4.57 -7.26
C ALA A 116 2.91 4.36 -8.78
N PRO A 117 4.03 4.19 -9.51
CA PRO A 117 4.00 4.00 -10.95
C PRO A 117 3.30 2.71 -11.41
N ILE A 118 3.09 1.73 -10.53
CA ILE A 118 2.64 0.39 -10.92
C ILE A 118 1.25 0.44 -11.56
N PHE A 119 0.29 1.13 -10.94
CA PHE A 119 -1.07 1.21 -11.47
C PHE A 119 -1.18 1.87 -12.85
N PRO A 120 -0.62 3.08 -13.10
CA PRO A 120 -0.67 3.68 -14.44
C PRO A 120 0.07 2.85 -15.49
N ILE A 121 1.18 2.21 -15.13
CA ILE A 121 1.92 1.34 -16.06
C ILE A 121 1.09 0.10 -16.44
N LEU A 122 0.36 -0.49 -15.49
CA LEU A 122 -0.55 -1.60 -15.78
C LEU A 122 -1.64 -1.19 -16.79
N VAL A 123 -2.23 -0.01 -16.64
CA VAL A 123 -3.23 0.49 -17.59
C VAL A 123 -2.63 0.67 -18.99
N ILE A 124 -1.42 1.23 -19.08
CA ILE A 124 -0.67 1.36 -20.36
C ILE A 124 -0.35 -0.01 -20.97
N MET A 125 -0.03 -1.01 -20.15
CA MET A 125 0.22 -2.37 -20.65
C MET A 125 -1.06 -3.03 -21.16
N ILE A 126 -2.17 -2.90 -20.44
CA ILE A 126 -3.46 -3.47 -20.87
C ILE A 126 -3.87 -2.86 -22.22
N SER A 127 -3.75 -1.54 -22.37
CA SER A 127 -4.14 -0.87 -23.64
C SER A 127 -3.30 -1.29 -24.84
N LYS A 128 -2.13 -1.90 -24.63
CA LYS A 128 -1.25 -2.40 -25.71
C LYS A 128 -1.45 -3.89 -26.04
N TRP A 129 -2.02 -4.65 -25.10
CA TRP A 129 -2.11 -6.11 -25.19
C TRP A 129 -3.54 -6.63 -25.30
N ILE A 130 -4.54 -5.83 -24.89
CA ILE A 130 -5.94 -6.25 -24.78
C ILE A 130 -6.80 -5.33 -25.66
N PRO A 131 -7.70 -5.88 -26.49
CA PRO A 131 -8.65 -5.08 -27.26
C PRO A 131 -9.65 -4.34 -26.37
N ASP A 132 -10.16 -3.21 -26.85
CA ASP A 132 -11.03 -2.29 -26.07
C ASP A 132 -12.28 -2.99 -25.51
N THR A 133 -12.83 -3.95 -26.25
CA THR A 133 -14.02 -4.72 -25.86
C THR A 133 -13.80 -5.58 -24.61
N GLU A 134 -12.57 -6.06 -24.40
CA GLU A 134 -12.22 -6.98 -23.30
C GLU A 134 -11.45 -6.28 -22.16
N GLN A 135 -11.06 -5.02 -22.36
CA GLN A 135 -10.28 -4.24 -21.40
C GLN A 135 -10.96 -4.14 -20.02
N SER A 136 -12.28 -3.97 -19.99
CA SER A 136 -13.07 -3.86 -18.74
C SER A 136 -13.08 -5.16 -17.92
N PHE A 137 -13.10 -6.30 -18.60
CA PHE A 137 -13.03 -7.62 -17.97
C PHE A 137 -11.65 -7.84 -17.35
N VAL A 138 -10.58 -7.55 -18.09
CA VAL A 138 -9.20 -7.67 -17.59
C VAL A 138 -8.95 -6.71 -16.42
N ALA A 139 -9.44 -5.47 -16.49
CA ALA A 139 -9.33 -4.51 -15.40
C ALA A 139 -10.07 -4.99 -14.13
N SER A 140 -11.24 -5.61 -14.28
CA SER A 140 -11.99 -6.20 -13.16
C SER A 140 -11.23 -7.37 -12.53
N PHE A 141 -10.63 -8.23 -13.35
CA PHE A 141 -9.78 -9.33 -12.89
C PHE A 141 -8.55 -8.82 -12.13
N MET A 142 -7.92 -7.75 -12.60
CA MET A 142 -6.80 -7.11 -11.90
C MET A 142 -7.21 -6.58 -10.52
N LEU A 143 -8.37 -5.92 -10.42
CA LEU A 143 -8.87 -5.40 -9.14
C LEU A 143 -9.21 -6.54 -8.16
N ALA A 144 -9.78 -7.65 -8.66
CA ALA A 144 -10.00 -8.86 -7.86
C ALA A 144 -8.68 -9.47 -7.38
N GLY A 145 -7.65 -9.48 -8.24
CA GLY A 145 -6.30 -9.90 -7.89
C GLY A 145 -5.67 -9.03 -6.80
N TYR A 146 -5.80 -7.70 -6.91
CA TYR A 146 -5.33 -6.76 -5.88
C TYR A 146 -5.97 -7.02 -4.51
N GLY A 147 -7.30 -7.17 -4.48
CA GLY A 147 -8.02 -7.47 -3.23
C GLY A 147 -7.63 -8.82 -2.61
N THR A 148 -7.52 -9.86 -3.45
CA THR A 148 -7.11 -11.20 -3.00
C THR A 148 -5.66 -11.19 -2.48
N GLY A 149 -4.77 -10.47 -3.15
CA GLY A 149 -3.38 -10.30 -2.72
C GLY A 149 -3.26 -9.59 -1.37
N ALA A 150 -4.04 -8.54 -1.14
CA ALA A 150 -4.09 -7.84 0.15
C ALA A 150 -4.58 -8.74 1.29
N PHE A 151 -5.60 -9.58 1.02
CA PHE A 151 -6.10 -10.56 1.97
C PHE A 151 -5.05 -11.60 2.33
N VAL A 152 -4.42 -12.23 1.33
CA VAL A 152 -3.35 -13.23 1.54
C VAL A 152 -2.16 -12.61 2.28
N SER A 153 -1.76 -11.39 1.91
CA SER A 153 -0.66 -10.68 2.58
C SER A 153 -0.95 -10.43 4.06
N SER A 154 -2.20 -10.10 4.39
CA SER A 154 -2.64 -9.88 5.77
C SER A 154 -2.60 -11.17 6.60
N LEU A 155 -3.04 -12.30 6.02
CA LEU A 155 -2.96 -13.62 6.66
C LEU A 155 -1.51 -14.04 6.91
N VAL A 156 -0.67 -13.93 5.89
CA VAL A 156 0.77 -14.26 5.98
C VAL A 156 1.43 -13.38 7.04
N THR A 157 1.13 -12.09 7.07
CA THR A 157 1.65 -11.17 8.09
C THR A 157 1.25 -11.60 9.50
N GLY A 158 -0.01 -11.99 9.72
CA GLY A 158 -0.47 -12.47 11.03
C GLY A 158 0.26 -13.74 11.51
N ILE A 159 0.52 -14.69 10.60
CA ILE A 159 1.26 -15.92 10.88
C ILE A 159 2.74 -15.61 11.16
N LEU A 160 3.34 -14.70 10.39
CA LEU A 160 4.74 -14.32 10.57
C LEU A 160 4.98 -13.59 11.89
N LEU A 161 4.07 -12.71 12.29
CA LEU A 161 4.15 -11.99 13.57
C LEU A 161 4.06 -12.92 14.79
N SER A 162 3.40 -14.08 14.64
CA SER A 162 3.31 -15.10 15.69
C SER A 162 4.50 -16.06 15.69
N SER A 163 5.36 -16.01 14.67
CA SER A 163 6.59 -16.78 14.59
C SER A 163 7.80 -15.96 15.07
N GLU A 164 8.77 -16.60 15.74
CA GLU A 164 10.02 -15.94 16.15
C GLU A 164 11.08 -15.86 15.02
N LEU A 165 10.70 -16.23 13.79
CA LEU A 165 11.62 -16.24 12.64
C LEU A 165 12.17 -14.82 12.38
N PHE A 166 13.48 -14.71 12.16
CA PHE A 166 14.19 -13.45 11.87
C PHE A 166 13.98 -12.30 12.88
N GLY A 167 13.61 -12.61 14.13
CA GLY A 167 13.36 -11.60 15.17
C GLY A 167 11.90 -11.10 15.20
N GLY A 168 10.95 -11.92 14.72
CA GLY A 168 9.52 -11.64 14.78
C GLY A 168 9.08 -10.70 13.66
N TRP A 169 8.90 -9.42 13.97
CA TRP A 169 8.35 -8.42 13.04
C TRP A 169 9.20 -8.10 11.78
N PRO A 170 10.55 -8.17 11.77
CA PRO A 170 11.34 -7.91 10.57
C PRO A 170 11.11 -8.93 9.46
N SER A 171 10.67 -10.14 9.82
CA SER A 171 10.44 -11.24 8.87
C SER A 171 9.43 -10.85 7.78
N VAL A 172 8.41 -10.05 8.12
CA VAL A 172 7.36 -9.59 7.19
C VAL A 172 7.97 -8.73 6.09
N PHE A 173 8.93 -7.87 6.43
CA PHE A 173 9.63 -6.99 5.49
C PHE A 173 10.56 -7.77 4.58
N TYR A 174 11.29 -8.74 5.13
CA TYR A 174 12.17 -9.58 4.35
C TYR A 174 11.39 -10.49 3.40
N LEU A 175 10.29 -11.09 3.83
CA LEU A 175 9.46 -11.94 2.99
C LEU A 175 8.78 -11.14 1.88
N SER A 176 8.08 -10.05 2.21
CA SER A 176 7.39 -9.22 1.22
C SER A 176 8.35 -8.58 0.22
N GLY A 177 9.48 -8.04 0.69
CA GLY A 177 10.49 -7.44 -0.17
C GLY A 177 11.21 -8.46 -1.06
N SER A 178 11.56 -9.63 -0.53
CA SER A 178 12.19 -10.69 -1.35
C SER A 178 11.23 -11.24 -2.41
N LEU A 179 9.95 -11.44 -2.07
CA LEU A 179 8.92 -11.84 -3.02
C LEU A 179 8.76 -10.82 -4.15
N GLY A 180 8.83 -9.52 -3.83
CA GLY A 180 8.84 -8.44 -4.81
C GLY A 180 10.05 -8.50 -5.75
N VAL A 181 11.25 -8.77 -5.24
CA VAL A 181 12.45 -8.95 -6.07
C VAL A 181 12.32 -10.17 -6.99
N VAL A 182 11.85 -11.30 -6.47
CA VAL A 182 11.60 -12.50 -7.27
C VAL A 182 10.59 -12.21 -8.37
N PHE A 183 9.53 -11.49 -8.06
CA PHE A 183 8.53 -11.07 -9.05
C PHE A 183 9.14 -10.17 -10.13
N CYS A 184 10.00 -9.21 -9.77
CA CYS A 184 10.73 -8.40 -10.75
C CYS A 184 11.58 -9.26 -11.70
N ILE A 185 12.28 -10.26 -11.18
CA ILE A 185 13.10 -11.19 -11.97
C ILE A 185 12.19 -11.98 -12.93
N LEU A 186 11.08 -12.53 -12.44
CA LEU A 186 10.12 -13.25 -13.27
C LEU A 186 9.53 -12.35 -14.37
N CYS A 187 9.11 -11.13 -14.03
CA CYS A 187 8.62 -10.16 -15.00
C CYS A 187 9.70 -9.78 -16.04
N SER A 188 10.98 -9.77 -15.67
CA SER A 188 12.05 -9.48 -16.64
C SER A 188 12.13 -10.51 -17.77
N PHE A 189 11.80 -11.78 -17.50
CA PHE A 189 11.79 -12.86 -18.48
C PHE A 189 10.45 -13.02 -19.20
N VAL A 190 9.34 -12.83 -18.49
CA VAL A 190 7.99 -13.11 -19.01
C VAL A 190 7.35 -11.92 -19.71
N VAL A 191 7.55 -10.69 -19.22
CA VAL A 191 6.84 -9.52 -19.72
C VAL A 191 7.58 -8.92 -20.90
N TYR A 192 6.86 -8.54 -21.96
CA TYR A 192 7.39 -7.81 -23.12
C TYR A 192 6.63 -6.50 -23.30
N ASP A 193 7.34 -5.44 -23.73
CA ASP A 193 6.76 -4.09 -23.88
C ASP A 193 5.76 -4.00 -25.04
N SER A 194 5.86 -4.91 -26.00
CA SER A 194 5.09 -4.89 -27.23
C SER A 194 4.77 -6.32 -27.71
N PRO A 195 3.56 -6.56 -28.22
CA PRO A 195 3.18 -7.87 -28.77
C PRO A 195 4.07 -8.26 -29.97
N TYR A 196 4.58 -7.28 -30.73
CA TYR A 196 5.49 -7.50 -31.87
C TYR A 196 6.85 -8.12 -31.46
N LEU A 197 7.24 -7.97 -30.19
CA LEU A 197 8.52 -8.48 -29.67
C LEU A 197 8.35 -9.85 -28.99
N HIS A 198 7.13 -10.39 -28.91
CA HIS A 198 6.86 -11.63 -28.21
C HIS A 198 7.18 -12.85 -29.08
N PRO A 199 8.06 -13.77 -28.65
CA PRO A 199 8.52 -14.88 -29.50
C PRO A 199 7.45 -15.95 -29.77
N SER A 200 6.34 -15.94 -29.03
CA SER A 200 5.28 -16.97 -29.13
C SER A 200 3.94 -16.43 -29.67
N ILE A 201 3.89 -15.21 -30.22
CA ILE A 201 2.64 -14.67 -30.77
C ILE A 201 2.36 -15.24 -32.17
N THR A 202 1.11 -15.60 -32.44
CA THR A 202 0.70 -16.13 -33.75
C THR A 202 0.35 -14.97 -34.70
N LEU A 203 0.67 -15.07 -35.99
CA LEU A 203 0.35 -14.02 -36.98
C LEU A 203 -1.14 -13.63 -37.01
N LYS A 204 -2.04 -14.60 -36.79
CA LYS A 204 -3.50 -14.36 -36.69
C LYS A 204 -3.88 -13.51 -35.48
N GLU A 205 -3.17 -13.66 -34.37
CA GLU A 205 -3.39 -12.91 -33.14
C GLU A 205 -2.86 -11.49 -33.29
N LEU A 206 -1.72 -11.32 -33.96
CA LEU A 206 -1.16 -10.01 -34.30
C LEU A 206 -2.13 -9.18 -35.16
N GLU A 207 -2.67 -9.79 -36.21
CA GLU A 207 -3.65 -9.15 -37.11
C GLU A 207 -4.95 -8.79 -36.36
N TYR A 208 -5.40 -9.66 -35.46
CA TYR A 208 -6.56 -9.38 -34.60
C TYR A 208 -6.31 -8.18 -33.68
N LEU A 209 -5.13 -8.05 -33.08
CA LEU A 209 -4.77 -6.92 -32.23
C LEU A 209 -4.66 -5.61 -33.02
N GLU A 210 -4.07 -5.63 -34.21
CA GLU A 210 -3.93 -4.44 -35.07
C GLU A 210 -5.29 -3.87 -35.51
N ILE A 211 -6.29 -4.74 -35.70
CA ILE A 211 -7.65 -4.34 -36.09
C ILE A 211 -8.48 -3.86 -34.88
N ASN A 212 -8.25 -4.39 -33.68
CA ASN A 212 -9.15 -4.22 -32.52
C ASN A 212 -8.58 -3.39 -31.36
N ILE A 213 -7.33 -2.93 -31.43
CA ILE A 213 -6.76 -1.97 -30.47
C ILE A 213 -7.02 -0.55 -31.01
N ALA A 214 -7.61 0.34 -30.20
CA ALA A 214 -7.68 1.76 -30.56
C ALA A 214 -6.28 2.34 -30.77
N GLU A 215 -6.11 3.21 -31.78
CA GLU A 215 -4.82 3.86 -32.07
C GLU A 215 -4.13 4.31 -30.76
N PRO A 216 -2.87 3.92 -30.52
CA PRO A 216 -2.17 4.36 -29.33
C PRO A 216 -2.18 5.89 -29.31
N PRO A 217 -2.41 6.53 -28.15
CA PRO A 217 -2.46 7.98 -28.07
C PRO A 217 -1.18 8.54 -28.68
N LYS A 218 -1.33 9.35 -29.73
CA LYS A 218 -0.20 9.94 -30.48
C LYS A 218 0.85 10.46 -29.52
N GLU A 219 2.11 10.15 -29.84
CA GLU A 219 3.35 10.62 -29.21
C GLU A 219 3.56 12.15 -29.42
N ASN A 220 2.51 12.95 -29.26
CA ASN A 220 2.59 14.40 -29.29
C ASN A 220 3.06 14.84 -27.90
N GLY A 221 4.37 15.05 -27.78
CA GLY A 221 5.11 15.25 -26.53
C GLY A 221 4.46 16.18 -25.51
N LEU A 222 4.12 15.61 -24.35
CA LEU A 222 3.65 16.30 -23.15
C LEU A 222 4.70 17.22 -22.50
N LEU A 223 5.90 17.36 -23.05
CA LEU A 223 6.90 18.34 -22.60
C LEU A 223 6.39 19.79 -22.77
N SER A 224 5.41 20.02 -23.66
CA SER A 224 4.70 21.30 -23.82
C SER A 224 3.54 21.50 -22.83
N SER A 225 3.03 20.43 -22.22
CA SER A 225 1.82 20.46 -21.37
C SER A 225 2.11 20.36 -19.86
N VAL A 226 3.35 20.03 -19.47
CA VAL A 226 3.81 20.05 -18.06
C VAL A 226 3.51 21.39 -17.35
N PRO A 227 3.72 22.58 -17.95
CA PRO A 227 3.37 23.85 -17.32
C PRO A 227 1.85 24.03 -17.08
N ASN A 228 1.04 23.49 -17.98
CA ASN A 228 -0.42 23.63 -17.93
C ASN A 228 -1.06 22.66 -16.94
N LEU A 229 -0.53 21.45 -16.82
CA LEU A 229 -0.98 20.45 -15.85
C LEU A 229 -0.61 20.87 -14.42
N LEU A 230 0.62 21.36 -14.21
CA LEU A 230 1.02 21.96 -12.93
C LEU A 230 0.13 23.16 -12.58
N ARG A 231 -0.13 24.07 -13.53
CA ARG A 231 -1.08 25.18 -13.32
C ARG A 231 -2.49 24.71 -12.98
N ALA A 232 -2.99 23.67 -13.64
CA ALA A 232 -4.33 23.14 -13.39
C ALA A 232 -4.44 22.48 -12.00
N VAL A 233 -3.43 21.71 -11.60
CA VAL A 233 -3.38 21.08 -10.27
C VAL A 233 -3.27 22.14 -9.17
N PHE A 234 -2.39 23.13 -9.33
CA PHE A 234 -2.29 24.26 -8.40
C PHE A 234 -3.57 25.10 -8.36
N ALA A 235 -4.24 25.34 -9.49
CA ALA A 235 -5.52 26.05 -9.54
C ALA A 235 -6.65 25.27 -8.87
N CYS A 236 -6.68 23.94 -9.01
CA CYS A 236 -7.68 23.09 -8.37
C CYS A 236 -7.49 23.04 -6.85
N PHE A 237 -6.25 22.93 -6.38
CA PHE A 237 -5.92 22.99 -4.95
C PHE A 237 -6.23 24.36 -4.34
N ILE A 238 -5.87 25.47 -5.01
CA ILE A 238 -6.18 26.82 -4.55
C ILE A 238 -7.70 27.06 -4.58
N GLY A 239 -8.41 26.59 -5.61
CA GLY A 239 -9.86 26.68 -5.70
C GLY A 239 -10.57 25.95 -4.56
N ALA A 240 -10.17 24.70 -4.28
CA ALA A 240 -10.73 23.91 -3.17
C ALA A 240 -10.41 24.54 -1.79
N MET A 241 -9.22 25.12 -1.63
CA MET A 241 -8.83 25.80 -0.40
C MET A 241 -9.60 27.11 -0.18
N ILE A 242 -9.80 27.91 -1.23
CA ILE A 242 -10.61 29.14 -1.17
C ILE A 242 -12.07 28.81 -0.89
N ASP A 243 -12.62 27.77 -1.52
CA ASP A 243 -14.00 27.35 -1.31
C ASP A 243 -14.23 26.81 0.12
N TRP A 244 -13.24 26.10 0.67
CA TRP A 244 -13.24 25.66 2.07
C TRP A 244 -13.17 26.84 3.06
N VAL A 245 -12.31 27.84 2.80
CA VAL A 245 -12.21 29.05 3.63
C VAL A 245 -13.49 29.88 3.57
N ARG A 246 -14.15 29.96 2.40
CA ARG A 246 -15.39 30.69 2.20
C ARG A 246 -16.56 30.05 2.96
N ARG A 247 -16.71 28.72 2.88
CA ARG A 247 -17.72 27.97 3.64
C ARG A 247 -17.58 28.13 5.15
N ARG A 248 -16.37 28.35 5.67
CA ARG A 248 -16.14 28.54 7.10
C ARG A 248 -16.57 29.91 7.63
N LYS A 249 -16.65 30.92 6.75
CA LYS A 249 -17.10 32.29 7.10
C LYS A 249 -18.61 32.47 7.04
N GLU A 250 -19.35 31.58 6.38
CA GLU A 250 -20.82 31.63 6.32
C GLU A 250 -21.50 30.94 7.52
N ILE A 251 -20.72 30.29 8.39
CA ILE A 251 -21.20 29.53 9.57
C ILE A 251 -20.95 30.31 10.89
N GLN A 252 -20.38 31.53 10.81
CA GLN A 252 -20.25 32.47 11.94
C GLN A 252 -21.06 33.73 11.68
#